data_AF-A0A7V0NZM1-F1
#
_entry.id   AF-A0A7V0NZM1-F1
#
_cell.length_a   1.000
_cell.length_b   1.000
_cell.length_c   1.000
_cell.angle_alpha   90.00
_cell.angle_beta   90.00
_cell.angle_gamma   90.00
#
_symmetry.space_group_name_H-M   'P 1'
#
loop_
_entity.id
_entity.type
_entity.pdbx_description
1 polymer ?
#
loop_
_entity_poly.entity_id
_entity_poly.type
_entity_poly.pdbx_seq_one_letter_code
_entity_poly.pdbx_strand_id
1 'polypeptide(L)' 'VISRLAKSIEGVLSSGRIKGSQPVILCSSNIRRYLRKIVERISSAIVVLSSAEIISTTNLDIMGMVKYEN' A
#
# COMPACT_ATOMS: atom_id res chain seq x y z
N VAL A 1 -4.85 16.04 5.76
CA VAL A 1 -4.04 15.28 4.77
C VAL A 1 -3.88 13.82 5.17
N ILE A 2 -3.18 13.50 6.26
CA ILE A 2 -2.90 12.10 6.69
C ILE A 2 -4.18 11.25 6.85
N SER A 3 -5.24 11.82 7.44
CA SER A 3 -6.51 11.10 7.65
C SER A 3 -7.21 10.66 6.36
N ARG A 4 -7.05 11.40 5.25
CA ARG A 4 -7.64 11.02 3.96
C ARG A 4 -6.90 9.86 3.33
N LEU A 5 -5.56 9.90 3.35
CA LEU A 5 -4.73 8.81 2.82
C LEU A 5 -4.98 7.52 3.60
N ALA A 6 -5.07 7.61 4.94
CA ALA A 6 -5.38 6.46 5.80
C ALA A 6 -6.74 5.85 5.45
N LYS A 7 -7.79 6.68 5.31
CA LYS A 7 -9.12 6.21 4.85
C LYS A 7 -9.08 5.56 3.47
N SER A 8 -8.33 6.13 2.53
CA SER A 8 -8.18 5.55 1.18
C SER A 8 -7.53 4.16 1.24
N ILE A 9 -6.50 4.01 2.07
CA ILE A 9 -5.82 2.72 2.31
C ILE A 9 -6.79 1.71 2.95
N GLU A 10 -7.51 2.11 4.01
CA GLU A 10 -8.53 1.26 4.66
C GLU A 10 -9.64 0.84 3.69
N GLY A 11 -10.07 1.73 2.79
CA GLY A 11 -11.06 1.43 1.76
C GLY A 11 -10.59 0.37 0.76
N VAL A 12 -9.32 0.42 0.34
CA VAL A 12 -8.73 -0.61 -0.53
C VAL A 12 -8.58 -1.93 0.23
N LEU A 13 -8.11 -1.90 1.49
CA LEU A 13 -7.92 -3.11 2.32
C LEU A 13 -9.23 -3.83 2.66
N SER A 14 -10.30 -3.08 2.85
CA SER A 14 -11.64 -3.63 3.07
C SER A 14 -12.31 -4.12 1.78
N SER A 15 -11.73 -3.82 0.60
CA SER A 15 -12.19 -4.42 -0.63
C SER A 15 -11.92 -5.93 -0.57
N GLY A 16 -12.97 -6.74 -0.76
CA GLY A 16 -12.91 -8.21 -0.60
C GLY A 16 -11.90 -8.92 -1.52
N ARG A 17 -11.24 -8.19 -2.42
CA ARG A 17 -10.18 -8.68 -3.32
C ARG A 17 -8.87 -9.04 -2.60
N ILE A 18 -8.63 -8.50 -1.40
CA ILE A 18 -7.37 -8.72 -0.66
C ILE A 18 -7.52 -9.88 0.35
N LYS A 19 -8.71 -10.47 0.46
CA LYS A 19 -9.03 -11.48 1.47
C LYS A 19 -8.21 -12.76 1.24
N GLY A 20 -7.36 -13.12 2.21
CA GLY A 20 -6.52 -14.32 2.19
C GLY A 20 -5.10 -14.12 1.63
N SER A 21 -4.73 -12.90 1.23
CA SER A 21 -3.37 -12.57 0.79
C SER A 21 -2.71 -11.55 1.71
N GLN A 22 -1.38 -11.56 1.81
CA GLN A 22 -0.64 -10.53 2.54
C GLN A 22 -0.74 -9.19 1.78
N PRO A 23 -1.24 -8.11 2.40
CA PRO A 23 -1.34 -6.82 1.72
C PRO A 23 0.05 -6.20 1.56
N VAL A 24 0.40 -5.89 0.30
CA VAL A 24 1.63 -5.18 -0.06
C VAL A 24 1.27 -3.88 -0.76
N ILE A 25 1.79 -2.76 -0.26
CA ILE A 25 1.69 -1.46 -0.91
C ILE A 25 2.99 -1.21 -1.68
N LEU A 26 2.87 -1.05 -2.99
CA LEU A 26 3.97 -0.66 -3.86
C LEU A 26 3.98 0.86 -4.04
N CYS A 27 5.17 1.47 -3.93
CA CYS A 27 5.35 2.91 -4.04
C CYS A 27 6.70 3.29 -4.67
N SER A 28 6.96 4.59 -4.87
CA SER A 28 8.29 5.05 -5.28
C SER A 28 9.27 5.07 -4.10
N SER A 29 10.56 4.90 -4.37
CA SER A 29 11.61 4.81 -3.35
C SER A 29 11.64 6.02 -2.42
N ASN A 30 11.38 7.21 -2.97
CA ASN A 30 11.40 8.48 -2.22
C ASN A 30 10.28 8.57 -1.17
N ILE A 31 9.14 7.94 -1.41
CA ILE A 31 7.98 8.03 -0.49
C ILE A 31 7.88 6.86 0.47
N ARG A 32 8.59 5.76 0.22
CA ARG A 32 8.52 4.50 0.99
C ARG A 32 8.60 4.68 2.51
N ARG A 33 9.60 5.42 2.99
CA ARG A 33 9.81 5.65 4.44
C ARG A 33 8.64 6.42 5.06
N TYR A 34 8.14 7.44 4.37
CA TYR A 34 7.02 8.25 4.86
C TYR A 34 5.72 7.44 4.87
N LEU A 35 5.48 6.68 3.80
CA LEU A 35 4.28 5.84 3.69
C LEU A 35 4.29 4.72 4.74
N ARG A 36 5.44 4.10 5.01
CA ARG A 36 5.58 3.12 6.11
C ARG A 36 5.18 3.70 7.47
N LYS A 37 5.62 4.93 7.80
CA LYS A 37 5.26 5.59 9.06
C LYS A 37 3.76 5.88 9.20
N ILE A 38 3.05 6.06 8.09
CA ILE A 38 1.60 6.25 8.11
C ILE A 38 0.90 4.90 8.25
N VAL A 39 1.32 3.93 7.44
CA VAL A 39 0.71 2.59 7.37
C VAL A 39 0.91 1.78 8.64
N GLU A 40 2.05 1.89 9.31
CA GLU A 40 2.32 1.16 10.56
C GLU A 40 1.36 1.56 11.70
N ARG A 41 0.81 2.78 11.66
CA ARG A 41 -0.23 3.24 12.61
C ARG A 41 -1.60 2.64 12.33
N ILE A 42 -1.81 2.12 11.11
CA ILE A 42 -3.05 1.47 10.68
C ILE A 42 -2.94 -0.04 10.96
N SER A 43 -1.88 -0.68 10.45
CA SER A 43 -1.61 -2.10 10.71
C SER A 43 -0.16 -2.45 10.42
N SER A 44 0.46 -3.20 11.34
CA SER A 44 1.81 -3.75 11.18
C SER A 44 1.90 -4.88 10.15
N ALA A 45 0.76 -5.48 9.77
CA ALA A 45 0.70 -6.57 8.80
C ALA A 45 0.89 -6.09 7.35
N ILE A 46 0.72 -4.79 7.09
CA ILE A 46 0.84 -4.21 5.76
C ILE A 46 2.32 -3.97 5.44
N VAL A 47 2.78 -4.60 4.36
CA VAL A 47 4.14 -4.40 3.86
C VAL A 47 4.16 -3.21 2.92
N VAL A 48 5.17 -2.36 3.04
CA VAL A 48 5.39 -1.23 2.12
C VAL A 48 6.72 -1.44 1.42
N LEU A 49 6.66 -1.64 0.10
CA LEU A 49 7.82 -1.82 -0.77
C LEU A 49 7.93 -0.67 -1.77
N SER A 50 9.17 -0.38 -2.16
CA SER A 50 9.45 0.46 -3.32
C SER A 50 9.63 -0.38 -4.57
N SER A 51 9.40 0.22 -5.76
CA SER A 51 9.68 -0.45 -7.03
C SER A 51 11.14 -0.91 -7.18
N ALA A 52 12.09 -0.28 -6.47
CA ALA A 52 13.50 -0.67 -6.49
C ALA A 52 13.81 -1.89 -5.59
N GLU A 53 12.89 -2.30 -4.72
CA GLU A 53 13.03 -3.47 -3.84
C GLU A 53 12.44 -4.74 -4.46
N ILE A 54 11.88 -4.66 -5.67
CA ILE A 54 11.26 -5.76 -6.38
C ILE A 54 12.17 -6.20 -7.53
N ILE A 55 12.27 -7.51 -7.74
CA ILE A 55 13.01 -8.09 -8.86
C ILE A 55 12.25 -7.75 -10.16
N SER A 56 12.97 -7.32 -11.19
CA SER A 56 12.36 -6.86 -12.45
C SER A 56 11.52 -7.91 -13.18
N THR A 57 11.71 -9.20 -12.88
CA THR A 57 10.97 -10.32 -13.45
C THR A 57 9.71 -10.70 -12.65
N THR A 58 9.40 -10.00 -11.56
CA THR A 58 8.21 -10.26 -10.75
C THR A 58 6.95 -9.86 -11.50
N ASN A 59 5.99 -10.79 -11.60
CA ASN A 59 4.65 -10.48 -12.10
C ASN A 59 3.83 -9.83 -10.98
N LEU A 60 3.37 -8.59 -11.21
CA LEU A 60 2.62 -7.80 -10.24
C LEU A 60 1.13 -7.85 -10.57
N ASP A 61 0.34 -8.37 -9.63
CA ASP A 61 -1.12 -8.32 -9.72
C ASP A 61 -1.67 -7.17 -8.86
N ILE A 62 -2.23 -6.15 -9.52
CA ILE A 62 -2.67 -4.91 -8.87
C ILE A 62 -4.12 -5.06 -8.41
N MET A 63 -4.32 -5.26 -7.10
CA MET A 63 -5.65 -5.41 -6.49
C MET A 63 -6.43 -4.09 -6.33
N GLY A 64 -5.71 -2.96 -6.34
CA GLY A 64 -6.30 -1.63 -6.19
C GLY A 64 -5.24 -0.53 -6.22
N MET A 65 -5.70 0.72 -6.28
CA MET A 65 -4.83 1.90 -6.30
C MET A 65 -5.30 2.89 -5.23
N VAL A 66 -4.37 3.32 -4.39
CA VAL A 66 -4.61 4.35 -3.38
C VAL A 66 -4.56 5.72 -4.07
N LYS A 67 -5.68 6.45 -4.02
CA LYS A 67 -5.77 7.82 -4.54
C LYS A 67 -6.02 8.79 -3.38
N TYR A 68 -5.42 9.98 -3.46
CA TYR A 68 -5.63 11.05 -2.48
C TYR A 68 -6.86 11.91 -2.80
N GLU A 69 -7.16 12.09 -4.09
CA GLU A 69 -8.34 12.78 -4.63
C GLU A 69 -8.95 11.95 -5.76
N ASN A 70 -10.24 12.20 -6.04
CA ASN A 70 -10.93 11.65 -7.22
C ASN A 70 -10.44 12.35 -8.48
#